data_AF-A0A2V1BVG2-F1
#
_entry.id   AF-A0A2V1BVG2-F1
#
_cell.length_a   1.000
_cell.length_b   1.000
_cell.length_c   1.000
_cell.angle_alpha   90.00
_cell.angle_beta   90.00
_cell.angle_gamma   90.00
#
_symmetry.space_group_name_H-M   'P 1'
#
loop_
_entity.id
_entity.type
_entity.pdbx_description
1 polymer ?
#
loop_
_entity_poly.entity_id
_entity_poly.type
_entity_poly.pdbx_seq_one_letter_code
_entity_poly.pdbx_strand_id
1 'polypeptide(L)'
;GSLKAHDILLMISIVCTIIACNLSFYLIWRHLTNYTHPKTQKLIIRILFMVPIYTICCVFSIEYYKEHVYIAAIYEFYESIVIASFFLLLCRYLHIEMHSLRRAFALIKPKPWLHPVRFFRMRVWRKKTNYTEDGLKWFGIIWAAVFQFCVVKFLGALAKCITEAANVYCKESGSFRHARIWIQIIEIVSLFTAMLCLLQFYSQTSVVLANRHPLLKFVAIKLIVFLFYAQSVSLVRLTTEDGKMQPTDKLSYPSLSVGIPNALLCVEMAGVAVLHLWAYPWKEYSVNIAQ
;
A
#
# COMPACT_ATOMS: atom_id res chain seq x y z
N GLY A 1 26.68 29.03 -10.14
CA GLY A 1 25.71 28.19 -10.87
C GLY A 1 24.57 27.87 -9.93
N SER A 2 23.35 28.29 -10.25
CA SER A 2 22.18 28.02 -9.41
C SER A 2 21.81 26.55 -9.55
N LEU A 3 21.97 25.75 -8.49
CA LEU A 3 21.35 24.43 -8.39
C LEU A 3 19.86 24.59 -8.70
N LYS A 4 19.35 23.85 -9.69
CA LYS A 4 17.91 23.86 -9.99
C LYS A 4 17.20 23.08 -8.89
N ALA A 5 15.96 23.45 -8.56
CA ALA A 5 15.19 22.74 -7.54
C ALA A 5 15.06 21.24 -7.83
N HIS A 6 15.04 20.87 -9.12
CA HIS A 6 15.08 19.49 -9.59
C HIS A 6 16.30 18.71 -9.06
N ASP A 7 17.51 19.27 -9.18
CA ASP A 7 18.75 18.60 -8.77
C ASP A 7 18.77 18.33 -7.26
N ILE A 8 18.23 19.28 -6.47
CA ILE A 8 18.12 19.15 -5.01
C ILE A 8 17.14 18.03 -4.64
N LEU A 9 15.97 18.00 -5.27
CA LEU A 9 14.96 16.95 -5.04
C LEU A 9 15.51 15.56 -5.42
N LEU A 10 16.24 15.47 -6.53
CA LEU A 10 16.87 14.24 -6.96
C LEU A 10 17.93 13.77 -5.97
N MET A 11 18.83 14.66 -5.52
CA MET A 11 19.86 14.31 -4.53
C MET A 11 19.26 13.79 -3.22
N ILE A 12 18.24 14.48 -2.68
CA ILE A 12 17.54 14.04 -1.47
C ILE A 12 16.94 12.65 -1.68
N SER A 13 16.26 12.44 -2.82
CA SER A 13 15.61 11.17 -3.14
C SER A 13 16.60 10.02 -3.26
N ILE A 14 17.75 10.24 -3.90
CA ILE A 14 18.82 9.24 -4.04
C ILE A 14 19.37 8.85 -2.66
N VAL A 15 19.69 9.82 -1.81
CA VAL A 15 20.21 9.55 -0.46
C VAL A 15 19.20 8.75 0.37
N CYS A 16 17.93 9.16 0.37
CA CYS A 16 16.87 8.43 1.07
C CYS A 16 16.67 7.01 0.49
N THR A 17 16.76 6.85 -0.82
CA THR A 17 16.66 5.55 -1.51
C THR A 17 17.78 4.61 -1.10
N ILE A 18 19.02 5.09 -1.05
CA ILE A 18 20.18 4.29 -0.60
C ILE A 18 19.95 3.80 0.83
N ILE A 19 19.53 4.68 1.74
CA ILE A 19 19.26 4.31 3.14
C ILE A 19 18.13 3.27 3.20
N ALA A 20 17.00 3.54 2.56
CA ALA A 20 15.82 2.67 2.57
C ALA A 20 16.11 1.27 2.00
N CYS A 21 16.82 1.21 0.86
CA CYS A 21 17.24 -0.03 0.23
C CYS A 21 18.19 -0.83 1.11
N ASN A 22 19.22 -0.20 1.70
CA ASN A 22 20.14 -0.90 2.59
C ASN A 22 19.43 -1.51 3.80
N LEU A 23 18.52 -0.76 4.44
CA LEU A 23 17.74 -1.26 5.57
C LEU A 23 16.81 -2.41 5.18
N SER A 24 16.10 -2.28 4.05
CA SER A 24 15.20 -3.33 3.57
C SER A 24 15.95 -4.59 3.14
N PHE A 25 17.03 -4.46 2.37
CA PHE A 25 17.86 -5.59 1.96
C PHE A 25 18.54 -6.27 3.14
N TYR A 26 19.00 -5.50 4.14
CA TYR A 26 19.50 -6.08 5.38
C TYR A 26 18.43 -6.95 6.05
N LEU A 27 17.20 -6.46 6.20
CA LEU A 27 16.12 -7.22 6.82
C LEU A 27 15.73 -8.46 5.99
N ILE A 28 15.66 -8.33 4.66
CA ILE A 28 15.41 -9.45 3.74
C ILE A 28 16.50 -10.50 3.88
N TRP A 29 17.78 -10.09 3.89
CA TRP A 29 18.92 -10.98 4.09
C TRP A 29 18.79 -11.76 5.40
N ARG A 30 18.44 -11.09 6.51
CA ARG A 30 18.24 -11.74 7.81
C ARG A 30 17.09 -12.76 7.81
N HIS A 31 16.01 -12.50 7.07
CA HIS A 31 14.92 -13.47 6.90
C HIS A 31 15.34 -14.67 6.04
N LEU A 32 16.18 -14.45 5.03
CA LEU A 32 16.71 -15.50 4.16
C LEU A 32 17.76 -16.37 4.86
N THR A 33 18.62 -15.80 5.72
CA THR A 33 19.58 -16.59 6.49
C THR A 33 18.91 -17.45 7.56
N ASN A 34 17.76 -17.00 8.07
CA ASN A 34 17.00 -17.70 9.12
C ASN A 34 15.68 -18.23 8.57
N TYR A 35 15.72 -18.95 7.46
CA TYR A 35 14.54 -19.37 6.69
C TYR A 35 13.86 -20.63 7.26
N THR A 36 13.32 -20.54 8.47
CA THR A 36 12.69 -21.66 9.20
C THR A 36 11.24 -21.93 8.78
N HIS A 37 10.47 -20.88 8.46
CA HIS A 37 9.06 -20.99 8.07
C HIS A 37 8.83 -20.39 6.68
N PRO A 38 9.03 -21.19 5.61
CA PRO A 38 9.05 -20.67 4.24
C PRO A 38 7.73 -20.04 3.79
N LYS A 39 6.59 -20.61 4.23
CA LYS A 39 5.25 -20.14 3.86
C LYS A 39 4.95 -18.73 4.39
N THR A 40 5.41 -18.37 5.59
CA THR A 40 5.20 -17.04 6.19
C THR A 40 6.31 -16.07 5.79
N GLN A 41 7.58 -16.49 5.86
CA GLN A 41 8.70 -15.62 5.53
C GLN A 41 8.72 -15.20 4.06
N LYS A 42 8.27 -16.04 3.12
CA LYS A 42 8.10 -15.63 1.72
C LYS A 42 7.12 -14.46 1.57
N LEU A 43 6.04 -14.43 2.37
CA LEU A 43 5.06 -13.33 2.35
C LEU A 43 5.62 -12.07 3.01
N ILE A 44 6.38 -12.22 4.11
CA ILE A 44 7.08 -11.10 4.76
C ILE A 44 8.09 -10.48 3.78
N ILE A 45 8.92 -11.29 3.13
CA ILE A 45 9.91 -10.83 2.16
C ILE A 45 9.23 -10.04 1.02
N ARG A 46 8.09 -10.50 0.50
CA ARG A 46 7.28 -9.74 -0.48
C ARG A 46 6.84 -8.38 0.06
N ILE A 47 6.44 -8.29 1.33
CA ILE A 47 6.07 -7.00 1.94
C ILE A 47 7.30 -6.08 2.07
N LEU A 48 8.46 -6.63 2.44
CA LEU A 48 9.70 -5.84 2.60
C LEU A 48 10.23 -5.27 1.28
N PHE A 49 10.06 -6.01 0.18
CA PHE A 49 10.43 -5.57 -1.18
C PHE A 49 9.62 -4.34 -1.66
N MET A 50 8.54 -3.97 -0.98
CA MET A 50 7.80 -2.73 -1.27
C MET A 50 8.71 -1.50 -1.21
N VAL A 51 9.55 -1.40 -0.17
CA VAL A 51 10.38 -0.21 0.05
C VAL A 51 11.40 0.03 -1.09
N PRO A 52 12.22 -0.97 -1.49
CA PRO A 52 13.11 -0.81 -2.64
C PRO A 52 12.39 -0.48 -3.94
N ILE A 53 11.26 -1.15 -4.23
CA ILE A 53 10.52 -0.92 -5.48
C ILE A 53 9.99 0.50 -5.54
N TYR A 54 9.38 1.00 -4.46
CA TYR A 54 8.87 2.36 -4.40
C TYR A 54 9.97 3.40 -4.57
N THR A 55 11.03 3.30 -3.77
CA THR A 55 12.11 4.31 -3.76
C THR A 55 12.85 4.39 -5.10
N ILE A 56 13.19 3.24 -5.69
CA ILE A 56 13.84 3.18 -7.00
C ILE A 56 12.93 3.75 -8.10
N CYS A 57 11.65 3.34 -8.13
CA CYS A 57 10.71 3.89 -9.11
C CYS A 57 10.47 5.39 -8.91
N CYS A 58 10.45 5.90 -7.68
CA CYS A 58 10.32 7.33 -7.43
C CYS A 58 11.51 8.14 -7.91
N VAL A 59 12.74 7.67 -7.69
CA VAL A 59 13.95 8.31 -8.25
C VAL A 59 13.88 8.34 -9.77
N PHE A 60 13.51 7.21 -10.40
CA PHE A 60 13.33 7.17 -11.86
C PHE A 60 12.19 8.07 -12.36
N SER A 61 11.10 8.20 -11.60
CA SER A 61 10.00 9.13 -11.94
C SER A 61 10.43 10.59 -11.88
N ILE A 62 11.39 10.94 -11.01
CA ILE A 62 11.95 12.30 -10.95
C ILE A 62 12.85 12.52 -12.17
N GLU A 63 13.80 11.62 -12.43
CA GLU A 63 14.73 11.72 -13.56
C GLU A 63 14.00 11.72 -14.91
N TYR A 64 13.09 10.76 -15.11
CA TYR A 64 12.31 10.55 -16.33
C TYR A 64 10.89 11.06 -16.18
N TYR A 65 10.74 12.36 -15.90
CA TYR A 65 9.44 12.99 -15.65
C TYR A 65 8.40 12.80 -16.79
N LYS A 66 8.83 12.55 -18.03
CA LYS A 66 7.92 12.27 -19.15
C LYS A 66 7.20 10.94 -18.99
N GLU A 67 7.93 9.92 -18.54
CA GLU A 67 7.48 8.53 -18.42
C GLU A 67 6.98 8.19 -17.00
N HIS A 68 6.89 9.19 -16.10
CA HIS A 68 6.53 8.98 -14.70
C HIS A 68 5.21 8.23 -14.50
N VAL A 69 4.26 8.33 -15.44
CA VAL A 69 2.97 7.63 -15.38
C VAL A 69 3.16 6.11 -15.48
N TYR A 70 4.02 5.66 -16.40
CA TYR A 70 4.34 4.24 -16.56
C TYR A 70 5.12 3.72 -15.35
N ILE A 71 6.09 4.50 -14.88
CA ILE A 71 6.90 4.15 -13.71
C ILE A 71 6.03 4.08 -12.46
N ALA A 72 5.08 5.02 -12.31
CA ALA A 72 4.14 5.05 -11.21
C ALA A 72 3.23 3.82 -11.17
N ALA A 73 2.74 3.39 -12.33
CA ALA A 73 1.91 2.21 -12.45
C ALA A 73 2.59 0.95 -11.88
N ILE A 74 3.93 0.85 -11.94
CA ILE A 74 4.69 -0.29 -11.41
C ILE A 74 4.57 -0.39 -9.89
N TYR A 75 4.91 0.68 -9.15
CA TYR A 75 4.88 0.65 -7.69
C TYR A 75 3.44 0.64 -7.15
N GLU A 76 2.50 1.30 -7.84
CA GLU A 76 1.08 1.27 -7.49
C GLU A 76 0.46 -0.12 -7.67
N PHE A 77 0.87 -0.86 -8.70
CA PHE A 77 0.46 -2.26 -8.84
C PHE A 77 1.07 -3.12 -7.74
N TYR A 78 2.34 -2.90 -7.40
CA TYR A 78 3.01 -3.62 -6.32
C TYR A 78 2.31 -3.46 -4.97
N GLU A 79 1.74 -2.28 -4.69
CA GLU A 79 0.90 -2.03 -3.51
C GLU A 79 -0.16 -3.11 -3.30
N SER A 80 -0.83 -3.53 -4.39
CA SER A 80 -1.88 -4.55 -4.33
C SER A 80 -1.35 -5.92 -3.96
N ILE A 81 -0.16 -6.27 -4.46
CA ILE A 81 0.54 -7.51 -4.12
C ILE A 81 0.92 -7.52 -2.63
N VAL A 82 1.33 -6.37 -2.08
CA VAL A 82 1.66 -6.22 -0.66
C VAL A 82 0.42 -6.43 0.21
N ILE A 83 -0.71 -5.80 -0.12
CA ILE A 83 -1.96 -5.96 0.63
C ILE A 83 -2.45 -7.41 0.58
N ALA A 84 -2.42 -8.06 -0.59
CA ALA A 84 -2.73 -9.48 -0.71
C ALA A 84 -1.77 -10.37 0.08
N SER A 85 -0.46 -10.08 0.03
CA SER A 85 0.56 -10.83 0.78
C SER A 85 0.36 -10.68 2.28
N PHE A 86 -0.03 -9.51 2.76
CA PHE A 86 -0.33 -9.27 4.17
C PHE A 86 -1.60 -10.00 4.61
N PHE A 87 -2.68 -9.97 3.83
CA PHE A 87 -3.87 -10.75 4.12
C PHE A 87 -3.58 -12.25 4.21
N LEU A 88 -2.81 -12.79 3.25
CA LEU A 88 -2.36 -14.17 3.29
C LEU A 88 -1.45 -14.45 4.50
N LEU A 89 -0.62 -13.51 4.90
CA LEU A 89 0.24 -13.64 6.08
C LEU A 89 -0.60 -13.78 7.34
N LEU A 90 -1.63 -12.94 7.51
CA LEU A 90 -2.57 -13.06 8.61
C LEU A 90 -3.27 -14.42 8.59
N CYS A 91 -3.73 -14.89 7.42
CA CYS A 91 -4.34 -16.21 7.30
C CYS A 91 -3.40 -17.34 7.74
N ARG A 92 -2.11 -17.26 7.38
CA ARG A 92 -1.09 -18.25 7.77
C ARG A 92 -0.73 -18.20 9.25
N TYR A 93 -0.87 -17.05 9.91
CA TYR A 93 -0.71 -16.95 11.35
C TYR A 93 -1.85 -17.60 12.12
N LEU A 94 -3.08 -17.65 11.58
CA LEU A 94 -4.17 -18.40 12.21
C LEU A 94 -4.02 -19.90 12.04
N HIS A 95 -3.79 -20.36 10.80
CA HIS A 95 -3.66 -21.77 10.49
C HIS A 95 -2.63 -22.01 9.39
N ILE A 96 -1.84 -23.07 9.56
CA ILE A 96 -0.81 -23.50 8.59
C ILE A 96 -1.45 -23.82 7.24
N GLU A 97 -2.65 -24.42 7.22
CA GLU A 97 -3.36 -24.86 6.02
C GLU A 97 -4.67 -24.07 5.78
N MET A 98 -4.87 -23.63 4.53
CA MET A 98 -6.02 -22.80 4.14
C MET A 98 -7.35 -23.55 4.26
N HIS A 99 -7.36 -24.86 4.02
CA HIS A 99 -8.55 -25.69 4.19
C HIS A 99 -8.98 -25.80 5.66
N SER A 100 -8.00 -25.90 6.57
CA SER A 100 -8.26 -25.90 8.01
C SER A 100 -8.74 -24.54 8.50
N LEU A 101 -8.22 -23.44 7.95
CA LEU A 101 -8.72 -22.08 8.21
C LEU A 101 -10.21 -21.93 7.83
N ARG A 102 -10.58 -22.41 6.63
CA ARG A 102 -11.98 -22.39 6.17
C ARG A 102 -12.89 -23.20 7.09
N ARG A 103 -12.46 -24.38 7.54
CA ARG A 103 -13.22 -25.20 8.50
C ARG A 103 -13.36 -24.52 9.87
N ALA A 104 -12.30 -23.90 10.38
CA ALA A 104 -12.35 -23.15 11.63
C ALA A 104 -13.36 -21.99 11.54
N PHE A 105 -13.34 -21.22 10.44
CA PHE A 105 -14.31 -20.14 10.23
C PHE A 105 -15.73 -20.62 9.90
N ALA A 106 -15.92 -21.87 9.45
CA ALA A 106 -17.27 -22.43 9.30
C ALA A 106 -17.97 -22.62 10.65
N LEU A 107 -17.19 -22.87 11.71
CA LEU A 107 -17.70 -23.13 13.06
C LEU A 107 -17.87 -21.85 13.91
N ILE A 108 -17.20 -20.75 13.52
CA ILE A 108 -17.19 -19.51 14.28
C ILE A 108 -18.25 -18.54 13.75
N LYS A 109 -19.06 -17.96 14.66
CA LYS A 109 -19.95 -16.84 14.34
C LYS A 109 -19.14 -15.53 14.28
N PRO A 110 -19.13 -14.81 13.15
CA PRO A 110 -18.35 -13.57 13.02
C PRO A 110 -18.96 -12.42 13.85
N LYS A 111 -18.12 -11.62 14.53
CA LYS A 111 -18.55 -10.37 15.21
C LYS A 111 -19.12 -9.38 14.17
N PRO A 112 -19.99 -8.44 14.58
CA PRO A 112 -20.54 -7.43 13.68
C PRO A 112 -19.48 -6.67 12.86
N TRP A 113 -19.90 -6.20 11.68
CA TRP A 113 -19.05 -5.38 10.81
C TRP A 113 -18.73 -4.02 11.46
N LEU A 114 -17.52 -3.50 11.24
CA LEU A 114 -17.10 -2.17 11.66
C LEU A 114 -17.94 -1.06 11.00
N HIS A 115 -17.99 0.11 11.65
CA HIS A 115 -18.98 1.17 11.39
C HIS A 115 -19.09 1.70 9.94
N PRO A 116 -18.06 1.71 9.07
CA PRO A 116 -18.24 2.08 7.65
C PRO A 116 -18.92 0.96 6.85
N VAL A 117 -18.46 -0.28 7.00
CA VAL A 117 -19.00 -1.45 6.27
C VAL A 117 -20.41 -1.80 6.74
N ARG A 118 -20.68 -1.61 8.04
CA ARG A 118 -22.00 -1.75 8.64
C ARG A 118 -22.99 -0.77 8.02
N PHE A 119 -22.59 0.49 7.85
CA PHE A 119 -23.41 1.52 7.21
C PHE A 119 -23.71 1.16 5.76
N PHE A 120 -22.70 0.83 4.96
CA PHE A 120 -22.90 0.42 3.55
C PHE A 120 -23.80 -0.83 3.44
N ARG A 121 -23.60 -1.84 4.28
CA ARG A 121 -24.41 -3.06 4.25
C ARG A 121 -25.88 -2.83 4.64
N MET A 122 -26.13 -1.97 5.64
CA MET A 122 -27.50 -1.68 6.08
C MET A 122 -28.22 -0.70 5.14
N ARG A 123 -27.54 0.36 4.70
CA ARG A 123 -28.15 1.43 3.89
C ARG A 123 -28.17 1.12 2.40
N VAL A 124 -27.08 0.56 1.85
CA VAL A 124 -26.94 0.29 0.40
C VAL A 124 -27.45 -1.12 0.06
N TRP A 125 -27.04 -2.14 0.82
CA TRP A 125 -27.44 -3.53 0.54
C TRP A 125 -28.76 -3.95 1.22
N ARG A 126 -29.41 -3.08 2.01
CA ARG A 126 -30.70 -3.34 2.69
C ARG A 126 -30.77 -4.69 3.44
N LYS A 127 -29.65 -5.16 4.01
CA LYS A 127 -29.62 -6.39 4.81
C LYS A 127 -30.10 -6.10 6.24
N LYS A 128 -31.04 -6.91 6.76
CA LYS A 128 -31.68 -6.73 8.07
C LYS A 128 -30.75 -7.00 9.27
N THR A 129 -29.66 -7.74 9.08
CA THR A 129 -28.74 -8.18 10.15
C THR A 129 -27.35 -7.54 10.06
N ASN A 130 -26.81 -7.17 11.23
CA ASN A 130 -25.48 -6.55 11.39
C ASN A 130 -24.30 -7.53 11.29
N TYR A 131 -24.58 -8.83 11.26
CA TYR A 131 -23.60 -9.92 11.16
C TYR A 131 -23.95 -10.82 9.97
N THR A 132 -22.97 -11.54 9.46
CA THR A 132 -23.16 -12.62 8.48
C THR A 132 -23.34 -13.91 9.27
N GLU A 133 -24.42 -14.65 9.01
CA GLU A 133 -24.75 -15.86 9.78
C GLU A 133 -23.69 -16.98 9.60
N ASP A 134 -23.11 -17.06 8.41
CA ASP A 134 -22.03 -18.01 8.10
C ASP A 134 -20.66 -17.32 8.10
N GLY A 135 -19.73 -17.81 8.92
CA GLY A 135 -18.34 -17.36 8.92
C GLY A 135 -17.59 -17.71 7.63
N LEU A 136 -18.01 -18.74 6.91
CA LEU A 136 -17.44 -19.10 5.60
C LEU A 136 -17.77 -18.05 4.51
N LYS A 137 -19.03 -17.58 4.48
CA LYS A 137 -19.46 -16.50 3.57
C LYS A 137 -18.76 -15.19 3.91
N TRP A 138 -18.63 -14.89 5.19
CA TRP A 138 -17.85 -13.74 5.68
C TRP A 138 -16.41 -13.76 5.17
N PHE A 139 -15.71 -14.89 5.34
CA PHE A 139 -14.35 -15.06 4.86
C PHE A 139 -14.25 -14.95 3.34
N GLY A 140 -15.21 -15.53 2.62
CA GLY A 140 -15.30 -15.42 1.15
C GLY A 140 -15.43 -13.98 0.67
N ILE A 141 -16.23 -13.15 1.34
CA ILE A 141 -16.37 -11.71 1.01
C ILE A 141 -15.05 -10.97 1.20
N ILE A 142 -14.34 -11.20 2.31
CA ILE A 142 -13.05 -10.54 2.58
C ILE A 142 -12.00 -10.99 1.57
N TRP A 143 -11.95 -12.29 1.28
CA TRP A 143 -11.07 -12.83 0.26
C TRP A 143 -11.34 -12.16 -1.09
N ALA A 144 -12.60 -12.12 -1.52
CA ALA A 144 -12.98 -11.48 -2.78
C ALA A 144 -12.60 -10.00 -2.81
N ALA A 145 -12.82 -9.24 -1.73
CA ALA A 145 -12.49 -7.82 -1.66
C ALA A 145 -10.98 -7.54 -1.79
N VAL A 146 -10.13 -8.32 -1.10
CA VAL A 146 -8.67 -8.16 -1.15
C VAL A 146 -8.12 -8.49 -2.54
N PHE A 147 -8.59 -9.58 -3.15
CA PHE A 147 -8.13 -9.98 -4.49
C PHE A 147 -8.74 -9.10 -5.60
N GLN A 148 -9.95 -8.56 -5.40
CA GLN A 148 -10.55 -7.58 -6.30
C GLN A 148 -9.67 -6.33 -6.43
N PHE A 149 -9.04 -5.87 -5.35
CA PHE A 149 -8.10 -4.75 -5.40
C PHE A 149 -6.90 -5.01 -6.31
N CYS A 150 -6.36 -6.23 -6.28
CA CYS A 150 -5.26 -6.63 -7.18
C CYS A 150 -5.68 -6.55 -8.65
N VAL A 151 -6.89 -7.03 -8.96
CA VAL A 151 -7.44 -6.97 -10.32
C VAL A 151 -7.68 -5.52 -10.74
N VAL A 152 -8.25 -4.68 -9.88
CA VAL A 152 -8.48 -3.27 -10.18
C VAL A 152 -7.18 -2.51 -10.41
N LYS A 153 -6.15 -2.72 -9.58
CA LYS A 153 -4.85 -2.08 -9.78
C LYS A 153 -4.16 -2.55 -11.05
N PHE A 154 -4.27 -3.83 -11.39
CA PHE A 154 -3.75 -4.36 -12.66
C PHE A 154 -4.43 -3.71 -13.87
N LEU A 155 -5.77 -3.70 -13.89
CA LEU A 155 -6.54 -3.06 -14.97
C LEU A 155 -6.32 -1.55 -15.00
N GLY A 156 -6.18 -0.90 -13.84
CA GLY A 156 -5.84 0.51 -13.70
C GLY A 156 -4.48 0.84 -14.29
N ALA A 157 -3.46 0.02 -14.03
CA ALA A 157 -2.14 0.15 -14.64
C ALA A 157 -2.20 0.03 -16.17
N LEU A 158 -2.92 -0.97 -16.70
CA LEU A 158 -3.12 -1.10 -18.14
C LEU A 158 -3.85 0.12 -18.74
N ALA A 159 -4.90 0.59 -18.07
CA ALA A 159 -5.64 1.77 -18.49
C ALA A 159 -4.75 3.03 -18.51
N LYS A 160 -3.88 3.22 -17.50
CA LYS A 160 -2.88 4.30 -17.47
C LYS A 160 -1.94 4.22 -18.66
N CYS A 161 -1.39 3.04 -18.95
CA CYS A 161 -0.50 2.85 -20.10
C CYS A 161 -1.18 3.15 -21.45
N ILE A 162 -2.41 2.66 -21.65
CA ILE A 162 -3.16 2.86 -22.89
C ILE A 162 -3.54 4.34 -23.08
N THR A 163 -4.05 4.97 -22.03
CA THR A 163 -4.49 6.36 -22.10
C THR A 163 -3.34 7.34 -22.25
N GLU A 164 -2.17 7.02 -21.67
CA GLU A 164 -0.92 7.77 -21.85
C GLU A 164 -0.41 7.61 -23.29
N ALA A 165 -0.38 6.40 -23.84
CA ALA A 165 -0.01 6.17 -25.24
C ALA A 165 -0.95 6.87 -26.24
N ALA A 166 -2.23 6.97 -25.90
CA ALA A 166 -3.23 7.69 -26.68
C ALA A 166 -3.17 9.23 -26.52
N ASN A 167 -2.31 9.77 -25.64
CA ASN A 167 -2.24 11.18 -25.26
C ASN A 167 -3.56 11.76 -24.70
N VAL A 168 -4.49 10.91 -24.23
CA VAL A 168 -5.77 11.30 -23.61
C VAL A 168 -5.66 11.35 -22.08
N TYR A 169 -4.60 10.78 -21.52
CA TYR A 169 -4.21 10.91 -20.11
C TYR A 169 -3.65 12.31 -19.85
N CYS A 170 -4.50 13.33 -19.93
CA CYS A 170 -4.08 14.71 -19.67
C CYS A 170 -3.49 14.78 -18.25
N LYS A 171 -2.17 15.00 -18.16
CA LYS A 171 -1.38 14.98 -16.91
C LYS A 171 -1.78 16.09 -15.95
N GLU A 172 -2.36 17.17 -16.47
CA GLU A 172 -2.49 18.46 -15.80
C GLU A 172 -3.95 18.85 -15.50
N SER A 173 -4.91 18.28 -16.20
CA SER A 173 -6.31 18.68 -16.06
C SER A 173 -7.07 17.79 -15.08
N GLY A 174 -7.31 18.31 -13.87
CA GLY A 174 -8.22 17.76 -12.86
C GLY A 174 -9.72 17.91 -13.19
N SER A 175 -10.09 17.98 -14.48
CA SER A 175 -11.48 18.05 -14.90
C SER A 175 -12.09 16.66 -15.09
N PHE A 176 -13.36 16.50 -14.69
CA PHE A 176 -14.14 15.25 -14.78
C PHE A 176 -14.24 14.64 -16.19
N ARG A 177 -13.79 15.35 -17.23
CA ARG A 177 -13.70 14.87 -18.62
C ARG A 177 -12.55 13.89 -18.87
N HIS A 178 -11.51 13.89 -18.04
CA HIS A 178 -10.30 13.12 -18.32
C HIS A 178 -10.31 11.74 -17.63
N ALA A 179 -9.75 10.74 -18.33
CA ALA A 179 -9.69 9.35 -17.85
C ALA A 179 -8.93 9.20 -16.52
N ARG A 180 -7.96 10.08 -16.25
CA ARG A 180 -7.15 10.08 -15.03
C ARG A 180 -7.99 10.08 -13.74
N ILE A 181 -8.99 10.96 -13.65
CA ILE A 181 -9.81 11.10 -12.44
C ILE A 181 -10.64 9.84 -12.20
N TRP A 182 -11.23 9.28 -13.25
CA TRP A 182 -12.04 8.07 -13.13
C TRP A 182 -11.21 6.87 -12.69
N ILE A 183 -10.03 6.68 -13.28
CA ILE A 183 -9.09 5.63 -12.86
C ILE A 183 -8.70 5.82 -11.39
N GLN A 184 -8.35 7.05 -10.99
CA GLN A 184 -7.97 7.36 -9.62
C GLN A 184 -9.11 7.13 -8.61
N ILE A 185 -10.35 7.54 -8.93
CA ILE A 185 -11.52 7.31 -8.07
C ILE A 185 -11.77 5.82 -7.89
N ILE A 186 -11.75 5.03 -8.97
CA ILE A 186 -11.98 3.59 -8.93
C ILE A 186 -10.92 2.90 -8.06
N GLU A 187 -9.65 3.26 -8.22
CA GLU A 187 -8.55 2.72 -7.43
C GLU A 187 -8.67 3.08 -5.94
N ILE A 188 -9.02 4.33 -5.61
CA ILE A 188 -9.19 4.78 -4.21
C ILE A 188 -10.37 4.05 -3.54
N VAL A 189 -11.51 3.93 -4.23
CA VAL A 189 -12.68 3.22 -3.70
C VAL A 189 -12.37 1.74 -3.47
N SER A 190 -11.65 1.11 -4.40
CA SER A 190 -11.23 -0.29 -4.26
C SER A 190 -10.23 -0.48 -3.11
N LEU A 191 -9.24 0.41 -2.98
CA LEU A 191 -8.27 0.40 -1.87
C LEU A 191 -8.98 0.55 -0.52
N PHE A 192 -9.87 1.52 -0.41
CA PHE A 192 -10.63 1.77 0.82
C PHE A 192 -11.46 0.54 1.20
N THR A 193 -12.12 -0.09 0.22
CA THR A 193 -12.90 -1.32 0.44
C THR A 193 -12.02 -2.48 0.92
N ALA A 194 -10.89 -2.73 0.26
CA ALA A 194 -9.96 -3.79 0.66
C ALA A 194 -9.39 -3.56 2.07
N MET A 195 -9.00 -2.32 2.39
CA MET A 195 -8.46 -1.96 3.70
C MET A 195 -9.50 -2.09 4.81
N LEU A 196 -10.77 -1.73 4.56
CA LEU A 196 -11.85 -1.94 5.52
C LEU A 196 -12.14 -3.41 5.78
N CYS A 197 -12.16 -4.24 4.72
CA CYS A 197 -12.34 -5.69 4.84
C CYS A 197 -11.18 -6.34 5.59
N LEU A 198 -9.95 -5.89 5.34
CA LEU A 198 -8.76 -6.38 6.00
C LEU A 198 -8.68 -5.94 7.48
N LEU A 199 -9.12 -4.71 7.79
CA LEU A 199 -9.32 -4.26 9.17
C LEU A 199 -10.41 -5.07 9.90
N GLN A 200 -11.50 -5.43 9.20
CA GLN A 200 -12.52 -6.31 9.76
C GLN A 200 -11.92 -7.69 10.08
N PHE A 201 -11.18 -8.29 9.15
CA PHE A 201 -10.49 -9.57 9.36
C PHE A 201 -9.58 -9.50 10.59
N TYR A 202 -8.80 -8.43 10.68
CA TYR A 202 -7.92 -8.15 11.81
C TYR A 202 -8.70 -8.05 13.13
N SER A 203 -9.80 -7.29 13.18
CA SER A 203 -10.60 -7.12 14.40
C SER A 203 -11.16 -8.44 14.96
N GLN A 204 -11.56 -9.36 14.08
CA GLN A 204 -12.02 -10.70 14.48
C GLN A 204 -10.91 -11.55 15.07
N THR A 205 -9.72 -11.49 14.47
CA THR A 205 -8.63 -12.44 14.70
C THR A 205 -7.54 -11.89 15.61
N SER A 206 -7.59 -10.60 15.96
CA SER A 206 -6.61 -9.89 16.77
C SER A 206 -6.35 -10.54 18.13
N VAL A 207 -7.37 -11.11 18.77
CA VAL A 207 -7.24 -11.79 20.07
C VAL A 207 -6.39 -13.06 19.93
N VAL A 208 -6.60 -13.82 18.86
CA VAL A 208 -5.81 -15.04 18.56
C VAL A 208 -4.39 -14.68 18.14
N LEU A 209 -4.22 -13.52 17.48
CA LEU A 209 -2.92 -13.04 16.98
C LEU A 209 -2.16 -12.17 17.98
N ALA A 210 -2.71 -11.92 19.17
CA ALA A 210 -2.15 -10.96 20.14
C ALA A 210 -0.68 -11.25 20.48
N ASN A 211 -0.29 -12.52 20.47
CA ASN A 211 1.06 -12.98 20.79
C ASN A 211 2.14 -12.62 19.74
N ARG A 212 1.76 -12.06 18.58
CA ARG A 212 2.68 -11.74 17.46
C ARG A 212 2.73 -10.24 17.09
N HIS A 213 2.41 -9.36 18.05
CA HIS A 213 2.32 -7.89 17.90
C HIS A 213 1.66 -7.41 16.59
N PRO A 214 0.40 -7.82 16.35
CA PRO A 214 -0.22 -7.68 15.03
C PRO A 214 -0.64 -6.22 14.73
N LEU A 215 -0.81 -5.36 15.75
CA LEU A 215 -1.11 -3.93 15.58
C LEU A 215 0.05 -3.17 14.93
N LEU A 216 1.31 -3.47 15.30
CA LEU A 216 2.50 -2.83 14.74
C LEU A 216 2.66 -3.15 13.25
N LYS A 217 2.43 -4.41 12.88
CA LYS A 217 2.44 -4.88 11.48
C LYS A 217 1.32 -4.25 10.64
N PHE A 218 0.14 -4.06 11.25
CA PHE A 218 -1.00 -3.40 10.59
C PHE A 218 -0.80 -1.89 10.46
N VAL A 219 -0.27 -1.23 11.49
CA VAL A 219 0.09 0.20 11.46
C VAL A 219 1.18 0.45 10.43
N ALA A 220 2.16 -0.45 10.28
CA ALA A 220 3.21 -0.35 9.25
C ALA A 220 2.62 -0.16 7.84
N ILE A 221 1.61 -0.95 7.49
CA ILE A 221 0.96 -0.90 6.17
C ILE A 221 -0.02 0.27 6.08
N LYS A 222 -0.77 0.54 7.16
CA LYS A 222 -1.76 1.62 7.19
C LYS A 222 -1.11 3.01 7.17
N LEU A 223 0.08 3.15 7.74
CA LEU A 223 0.85 4.41 7.76
C LEU A 223 1.22 4.84 6.34
N ILE A 224 1.62 3.90 5.47
CA ILE A 224 2.00 4.17 4.07
C ILE A 224 0.82 4.78 3.29
N VAL A 225 -0.36 4.16 3.40
CA VAL A 225 -1.57 4.62 2.71
C VAL A 225 -2.07 5.96 3.25
N PHE A 226 -1.99 6.16 4.57
CA PHE A 226 -2.41 7.40 5.21
C PHE A 226 -1.49 8.57 4.85
N LEU A 227 -0.18 8.33 4.85
CA LEU A 227 0.81 9.35 4.46
C LEU A 227 0.66 9.72 2.99
N PHE A 228 0.55 8.76 2.07
CA PHE A 228 0.32 9.04 0.65
C PHE A 228 -0.95 9.88 0.41
N TYR A 229 -2.04 9.58 1.11
CA TYR A 229 -3.25 10.38 1.03
C TYR A 229 -3.05 11.79 1.60
N ALA A 230 -2.41 11.91 2.77
CA ALA A 230 -2.09 13.20 3.37
C ALA A 230 -1.22 14.06 2.45
N GLN A 231 -0.21 13.48 1.81
CA GLN A 231 0.63 14.14 0.81
C GLN A 231 -0.21 14.63 -0.38
N SER A 232 -1.06 13.77 -0.95
CA SER A 232 -1.88 14.13 -2.11
C SER A 232 -2.82 15.31 -1.84
N VAL A 233 -3.43 15.36 -0.64
CA VAL A 233 -4.31 16.45 -0.23
C VAL A 233 -3.51 17.72 0.10
N SER A 234 -2.35 17.57 0.75
CA SER A 234 -1.49 18.69 1.12
C SER A 234 -0.93 19.39 -0.11
N LEU A 235 -0.45 18.63 -1.09
CA LEU A 235 0.12 19.18 -2.32
C LEU A 235 -0.95 19.90 -3.14
N VAL A 236 -2.15 19.32 -3.32
CA VAL A 236 -3.26 20.00 -4.02
C VAL A 236 -3.65 21.31 -3.34
N ARG A 237 -3.71 21.35 -2.00
CA ARG A 237 -3.99 22.59 -1.25
C ARG A 237 -2.88 23.62 -1.37
N LEU A 238 -1.62 23.19 -1.42
CA LEU A 238 -0.44 24.05 -1.56
C LEU A 238 -0.29 24.62 -2.98
N THR A 239 -0.88 23.97 -4.00
CA THR A 239 -0.84 24.38 -5.41
C THR A 239 -2.13 25.04 -5.92
N THR A 240 -3.16 25.17 -5.09
CA THR A 240 -4.38 25.94 -5.43
C THR A 240 -4.07 27.45 -5.38
N GLU A 241 -4.82 28.28 -6.11
CA GLU A 241 -4.53 29.69 -6.45
C GLU A 241 -4.13 30.64 -5.27
N ASP A 242 -4.46 30.29 -4.02
CA ASP A 242 -4.05 31.01 -2.79
C ASP A 242 -2.77 30.45 -2.10
N GLY A 243 -2.11 29.47 -2.71
CA GLY A 243 -0.97 28.74 -2.16
C GLY A 243 0.39 29.40 -2.40
N LYS A 244 1.26 29.39 -1.38
CA LYS A 244 2.61 30.00 -1.37
C LYS A 244 3.61 29.42 -2.40
N MET A 245 3.25 28.42 -3.21
CA MET A 245 4.13 27.79 -4.20
C MET A 245 3.66 28.07 -5.64
N GLN A 246 3.73 29.32 -6.07
CA GLN A 246 3.62 29.66 -7.49
C GLN A 246 4.93 29.28 -8.22
N PRO A 247 4.86 28.90 -9.52
CA PRO A 247 6.05 28.61 -10.31
C PRO A 247 6.94 29.87 -10.38
N THR A 248 8.00 29.88 -9.58
CA THR A 248 9.04 30.91 -9.58
C THR A 248 10.14 30.49 -10.56
N ASP A 249 11.02 31.40 -10.99
CA ASP A 249 12.15 31.16 -11.92
C ASP A 249 13.08 29.98 -11.54
N LYS A 250 13.02 29.49 -10.29
CA LYS A 250 13.78 28.33 -9.79
C LYS A 250 12.95 27.04 -9.64
N LEU A 251 11.63 27.09 -9.75
CA LEU A 251 10.71 25.98 -9.50
C LEU A 251 9.79 25.74 -10.71
N SER A 252 10.21 24.86 -11.62
CA SER A 252 9.41 24.49 -12.80
C SER A 252 8.22 23.59 -12.43
N TYR A 253 7.12 23.67 -13.18
CA TYR A 253 5.91 22.88 -12.97
C TYR A 253 6.14 21.36 -12.85
N PRO A 254 6.99 20.70 -13.67
CA PRO A 254 7.29 19.27 -13.50
C PRO A 254 7.97 18.93 -12.16
N SER A 255 8.78 19.85 -11.63
CA SER A 255 9.41 19.67 -10.32
C SER A 255 8.37 19.75 -9.19
N LEU A 256 7.34 20.57 -9.35
CA LEU A 256 6.26 20.73 -8.38
C LEU A 256 5.28 19.55 -8.39
N SER A 257 4.85 19.09 -9.58
CA SER A 257 3.81 18.06 -9.71
C SER A 257 4.34 16.62 -9.65
N VAL A 258 5.58 16.38 -10.08
CA VAL A 258 6.21 15.04 -10.09
C VAL A 258 7.37 14.98 -9.09
N GLY A 259 8.21 16.01 -9.04
CA GLY A 259 9.43 16.02 -8.22
C GLY A 259 9.16 15.94 -6.71
N ILE A 260 8.42 16.91 -6.17
CA ILE A 260 8.13 16.99 -4.73
C ILE A 260 7.41 15.75 -4.19
N PRO A 261 6.28 15.27 -4.78
CA PRO A 261 5.61 14.08 -4.26
C PRO A 261 6.50 12.83 -4.27
N ASN A 262 7.27 12.58 -5.34
CA ASN A 262 8.16 11.42 -5.40
C ASN A 262 9.34 11.54 -4.42
N ALA A 263 9.87 12.74 -4.21
CA ALA A 263 10.94 12.96 -3.25
C ALA A 263 10.45 12.75 -1.81
N LEU A 264 9.27 13.25 -1.48
CA LEU A 264 8.65 13.06 -0.17
C LEU A 264 8.31 11.58 0.06
N LEU A 265 7.86 10.86 -0.96
CA LEU A 265 7.65 9.41 -0.89
C LEU A 265 8.96 8.66 -0.59
N CYS A 266 10.09 9.07 -1.17
CA CYS A 266 11.39 8.47 -0.85
C CYS A 266 11.77 8.66 0.63
N VAL A 267 11.53 9.85 1.18
CA VAL A 267 11.76 10.15 2.61
C VAL A 267 10.87 9.29 3.50
N GLU A 268 9.59 9.17 3.16
CA GLU A 268 8.64 8.33 3.91
C GLU A 268 9.03 6.86 3.88
N MET A 269 9.42 6.34 2.72
CA MET A 269 9.86 4.96 2.57
C MET A 269 11.13 4.65 3.37
N ALA A 270 12.03 5.62 3.56
CA ALA A 270 13.16 5.49 4.48
C ALA A 270 12.69 5.33 5.94
N GLY A 271 11.70 6.12 6.37
CA GLY A 271 11.07 5.96 7.69
C GLY A 271 10.35 4.62 7.86
N VAL A 272 9.63 4.18 6.83
CA VAL A 272 8.96 2.87 6.78
C VAL A 272 9.97 1.73 6.84
N ALA A 273 11.13 1.86 6.19
CA ALA A 273 12.20 0.87 6.25
C ALA A 273 12.70 0.66 7.69
N VAL A 274 12.86 1.74 8.45
CA VAL A 274 13.20 1.68 9.89
C VAL A 274 12.08 0.99 10.66
N LEU A 275 10.83 1.37 10.42
CA LEU A 275 9.67 0.76 11.07
C LEU A 275 9.57 -0.75 10.78
N HIS A 276 9.90 -1.19 9.57
CA HIS A 276 9.91 -2.60 9.20
C HIS A 276 10.88 -3.45 10.04
N LEU A 277 11.98 -2.87 10.52
CA LEU A 277 12.91 -3.57 11.43
C LEU A 277 12.24 -4.00 12.74
N TRP A 278 11.30 -3.19 13.23
CA TRP A 278 10.54 -3.47 14.46
C TRP A 278 9.25 -4.24 14.18
N ALA A 279 8.58 -3.98 13.07
CA ALA A 279 7.33 -4.64 12.72
C ALA A 279 7.53 -6.09 12.26
N TYR A 280 8.64 -6.40 11.57
CA TYR A 280 8.94 -7.74 11.04
C TYR A 280 10.29 -8.28 11.53
N PRO A 281 10.47 -8.47 12.86
CA PRO A 281 11.75 -8.90 13.40
C PRO A 281 12.09 -10.32 12.94
N TRP A 282 13.29 -10.49 12.37
CA TRP A 282 13.83 -11.79 11.96
C TRP A 282 14.13 -12.71 13.15
N LYS A 283 14.26 -12.14 14.37
CA LYS A 283 14.58 -12.87 15.61
C LYS A 283 13.54 -13.95 15.93
N GLU A 284 12.27 -13.71 15.59
CA GLU A 284 11.17 -14.67 15.73
C GLU A 284 11.39 -15.98 14.97
N TYR A 285 12.30 -15.99 13.99
CA TYR A 285 12.61 -17.13 13.12
C TYR A 285 14.03 -17.68 13.32
N SER A 286 14.80 -17.11 14.25
CA SER A 286 16.13 -17.59 14.56
C SER A 286 16.06 -18.90 15.34
N VAL A 287 16.86 -19.89 14.92
CA VAL A 287 16.85 -21.28 15.42
C VAL A 287 17.10 -21.41 16.94
N ASN A 288 17.47 -20.32 17.64
CA ASN A 288 17.83 -20.32 19.06
C ASN A 288 16.69 -19.95 20.02
N ILE A 289 15.44 -19.86 19.57
CA ILE A 289 14.30 -19.76 20.49
C ILE A 289 13.35 -20.91 20.16
N ALA A 290 13.60 -22.03 20.82
CA ALA A 290 12.63 -23.11 20.92
C ALA A 290 11.30 -22.54 21.46
N GLN A 291 10.23 -22.74 20.69
CA GLN A 291 8.87 -22.85 21.19
C GLN A 291 8.30 -24.16 20.65
#